data_AF-A0A947BTZ6-F1
#
_entry.id   AF-A0A947BTZ6-F1
#
_cell.length_a   1.000
_cell.length_b   1.000
_cell.length_c   1.000
_cell.angle_alpha   90.00
_cell.angle_beta   90.00
_cell.angle_gamma   90.00
#
_symmetry.space_group_name_H-M   'P 1'
#
loop_
_entity.id
_entity.type
_entity.pdbx_description
1 polymer ?
#
loop_
_entity_poly.entity_id
_entity_poly.type
_entity_poly.pdbx_seq_one_letter_code
_entity_poly.pdbx_strand_id
1 'polypeptide(L)' 'NPEAFQGVLVKERDLQNTMYSFTLEDGSEIEVRGDEEIEYDGEVHTAANLFDALKEGYYGKF' A
#
# COMPACT_ATOMS: atom_id res chain seq x y z
N ASN A 1 27.82 -17.46 -4.95
CA ASN A 1 26.83 -16.92 -4.01
C ASN A 1 25.79 -16.21 -4.87
N PRO A 2 24.51 -16.60 -4.90
CA PRO A 2 23.56 -16.16 -5.92
C PRO A 2 22.98 -14.79 -5.55
N GLU A 3 23.38 -13.75 -6.27
CA GLU A 3 23.03 -12.34 -6.03
C GLU A 3 21.80 -11.87 -6.85
N ALA A 4 20.83 -12.76 -7.07
CA ALA A 4 19.69 -12.46 -7.97
C ALA A 4 18.31 -12.41 -7.27
N PHE A 5 18.27 -12.20 -5.95
CA PHE A 5 17.00 -12.09 -5.21
C PHE A 5 16.93 -10.89 -4.23
N GLN A 6 17.87 -9.94 -4.31
CA GLN A 6 17.88 -8.82 -3.38
C GLN A 6 16.81 -7.76 -3.67
N GLY A 7 16.40 -7.55 -4.92
CA GLY A 7 15.48 -6.46 -5.25
C GLY A 7 14.05 -6.64 -4.73
N VAL A 8 13.57 -7.89 -4.65
CA VAL A 8 12.19 -8.20 -4.21
C VAL A 8 12.15 -8.41 -2.69
N LEU A 9 13.08 -9.20 -2.15
CA LEU A 9 13.14 -9.52 -0.71
C LEU A 9 13.37 -8.29 0.17
N VAL A 10 14.12 -7.30 -0.34
CA VAL A 10 14.33 -6.03 0.37
C VAL A 10 13.03 -5.23 0.37
N LYS A 11 12.40 -5.05 -0.81
CA LYS A 11 11.12 -4.33 -0.93
C LYS A 11 10.03 -4.90 -0.03
N GLU A 12 9.81 -6.22 -0.01
CA GLU A 12 8.78 -6.83 0.85
C GLU A 12 9.00 -6.54 2.34
N ARG A 13 10.27 -6.59 2.79
CA ARG A 13 10.61 -6.27 4.19
C ARG A 13 10.43 -4.79 4.49
N ASP A 14 10.82 -3.90 3.58
CA ASP A 14 10.58 -2.47 3.75
C ASP A 14 9.08 -2.16 3.84
N LEU A 15 8.26 -2.83 3.02
CA LEU A 15 6.81 -2.71 3.04
C LEU A 15 6.21 -3.19 4.37
N GLN A 16 6.66 -4.33 4.89
CA GLN A 16 6.22 -4.87 6.19
C GLN A 16 6.58 -3.99 7.39
N ASN A 17 7.65 -3.21 7.28
CA ASN A 17 8.10 -2.29 8.34
C ASN A 17 7.52 -0.88 8.20
N THR A 18 6.77 -0.61 7.12
CA THR A 18 6.15 0.69 6.87
C THR A 18 4.65 0.60 7.11
N MET A 19 4.11 1.49 7.94
CA MET A 19 2.67 1.63 8.18
C MET A 19 2.10 2.77 7.34
N TYR A 20 0.94 2.53 6.76
CA TYR A 20 0.18 3.48 5.96
C TYR A 20 -1.18 3.73 6.62
N SER A 21 -1.60 4.99 6.62
CA SER A 21 -2.88 5.42 7.19
C SER A 21 -3.82 5.83 6.06
N PHE A 22 -5.04 5.27 6.07
CA PHE A 22 -6.09 5.58 5.10
C PHE A 22 -7.29 6.15 5.83
N THR A 23 -7.85 7.24 5.30
CA THR A 23 -9.13 7.77 5.76
C THR A 23 -10.24 7.15 4.92
N LEU A 24 -11.15 6.44 5.59
CA LEU A 24 -12.35 5.86 4.98
C LEU A 24 -13.40 6.93 4.73
N GLU A 25 -14.40 6.61 3.91
CA GLU A 25 -15.50 7.51 3.55
C GLU A 25 -16.34 7.95 4.76
N ASP A 26 -16.40 7.12 5.80
CA ASP A 26 -17.06 7.42 7.07
C ASP A 26 -16.25 8.40 7.96
N GLY A 27 -15.05 8.80 7.54
CA GLY A 27 -14.13 9.66 8.30
C GLY A 27 -13.27 8.92 9.32
N SER A 28 -13.42 7.60 9.41
CA SER A 28 -12.56 6.73 10.24
C SER A 28 -11.19 6.53 9.57
N GLU A 29 -10.13 6.47 10.37
CA GLU A 29 -8.76 6.19 9.91
C GLU A 29 -8.37 4.74 10.22
N ILE A 30 -7.80 4.04 9.23
CA ILE A 30 -7.23 2.71 9.42
C ILE A 30 -5.73 2.74 9.17
N GLU A 31 -4.97 2.00 9.98
CA GLU A 31 -3.52 1.81 9.80
C GLU A 31 -3.23 0.37 9.38
N VAL A 32 -2.50 0.21 8.28
CA VAL A 32 -2.15 -1.10 7.71
C VAL A 32 -0.71 -1.09 7.21
N ARG A 33 -0.05 -2.26 7.18
CA ARG A 33 1.32 -2.37 6.67
C ARG A 33 1.34 -2.25 5.15
N GLY A 34 2.47 -1.80 4.60
CA GLY A 34 2.68 -1.65 3.16
C GLY A 34 2.44 -2.92 2.34
N ASP A 35 2.61 -4.09 2.94
CA ASP A 35 2.39 -5.41 2.32
C ASP A 35 0.97 -5.96 2.51
N GLU A 36 0.13 -5.33 3.33
CA GLU A 36 -1.26 -5.76 3.50
C GLU A 36 -2.09 -5.46 2.25
N GLU A 37 -2.98 -6.39 1.93
CA GLU A 37 -3.92 -6.27 0.82
C GLU A 37 -5.18 -5.51 1.26
N ILE A 38 -5.55 -4.50 0.49
CA ILE A 38 -6.71 -3.64 0.68
C ILE A 38 -7.58 -3.75 -0.56
N GLU A 39 -8.86 -4.04 -0.37
CA GLU A 39 -9.87 -3.96 -1.43
C GLU A 39 -10.39 -2.51 -1.51
N TYR A 40 -10.24 -1.90 -2.68
CA TYR A 40 -10.68 -0.53 -2.94
C TYR A 40 -11.23 -0.45 -4.37
N ASP A 41 -12.43 0.13 -4.54
CA ASP A 41 -13.14 0.24 -5.83
C ASP A 41 -13.39 -1.11 -6.54
N GLY A 42 -13.43 -2.21 -5.78
CA GLY A 42 -13.61 -3.58 -6.30
C GLY A 42 -12.32 -4.25 -6.80
N GLU A 43 -11.17 -3.60 -6.63
CA GLU A 43 -9.85 -4.15 -6.94
C GLU A 43 -9.01 -4.32 -5.66
N VAL A 44 -8.17 -5.37 -5.62
CA VAL A 44 -7.28 -5.64 -4.49
C VAL A 44 -5.90 -5.07 -4.78
N HIS A 45 -5.41 -4.22 -3.88
CA HIS A 45 -4.10 -3.57 -3.97
C HIS A 45 -3.34 -3.71 -2.66
N THR A 46 -2.01 -3.71 -2.68
CA THR A 46 -1.27 -3.55 -1.43
C THR A 46 -1.36 -2.12 -0.91
N ALA A 47 -1.30 -1.93 0.40
CA ALA A 47 -1.38 -0.62 1.03
C ALA A 47 -0.37 0.37 0.44
N ALA A 48 0.88 -0.03 0.21
CA ALA A 48 1.87 0.87 -0.36
C ALA A 48 1.53 1.33 -1.78
N ASN A 49 0.96 0.45 -2.61
CA ASN A 49 0.53 0.80 -3.96
C ASN A 49 -0.73 1.68 -3.95
N LEU A 50 -1.71 1.35 -3.10
CA LEU A 50 -2.93 2.13 -2.96
C LEU A 50 -2.63 3.55 -2.45
N PHE A 51 -1.73 3.68 -1.47
CA PHE A 51 -1.33 4.96 -0.92
C PHE A 51 -0.66 5.86 -1.97
N ASP A 52 0.23 5.29 -2.80
CA ASP A 52 0.88 6.04 -3.88
C ASP A 52 -0.16 6.52 -4.91
N ALA A 53 -1.07 5.64 -5.33
CA ALA A 53 -2.16 5.98 -6.26
C ALA A 53 -3.09 7.08 -5.73
N LEU A 54 -3.45 7.03 -4.44
CA LEU A 54 -4.27 8.06 -3.77
C LEU A 54 -3.51 9.40 -3.67
N LYS A 55 -2.23 9.36 -3.31
CA LYS A 55 -1.38 10.56 -3.19
C LYS A 55 -1.14 11.25 -4.54
N GLU A 56 -0.98 10.47 -5.61
CA GLU A 56 -0.87 10.98 -6.98
C GLU A 56 -2.20 11.54 -7.52
N GLY A 57 -3.30 11.36 -6.77
CA GLY A 57 -4.61 11.94 -7.07
C GLY A 57 -5.39 11.18 -8.13
N TYR A 58 -5.11 9.89 -8.32
CA TYR A 58 -5.89 9.02 -9.21
C TYR A 58 -7.28 8.69 -8.66
N TYR A 59 -7.45 8.76 -7.33
CA TYR A 59 -8.73 8.55 -6.66
C TYR A 59 -9.09 9.78 -5.80
N GLY A 60 -10.33 10.27 -5.95
CA GLY A 60 -10.81 11.51 -5.31
C GLY A 60 -11.08 12.68 -6.27
N LYS A 61 -11.06 12.45 -7.59
CA LYS A 61 -11.39 13.46 -8.60
C LYS A 61 -12.80 13.34 -9.21
N PHE A 62 -13.81 12.89 -8.46
CA PHE A 62 -15.21 12.99 -8.84
C PHE A 62 -16.11 13.22 -7.62
#